data_AF-A0A959TGA2-F1
#
_entry.id   AF-A0A959TGA2-F1
#
_cell.length_a   1.000
_cell.length_b   1.000
_cell.length_c   1.000
_cell.angle_alpha   90.00
_cell.angle_beta   90.00
_cell.angle_gamma   90.00
#
_symmetry.space_group_name_H-M   'P 1'
#
loop_
_entity.id
_entity.type
_entity.pdbx_description
1 polymer ?
#
loop_
_entity_poly.entity_id
_entity_poly.type
_entity_poly.pdbx_seq_one_letter_code
_entity_poly.pdbx_strand_id
1 'polypeptide(L)'
;DQVQRSRSGHWRADAEVLAHRDGNAALATGEHLRLTLAPDSSQAWLRPGDLVWIRCRPEPMDRVPDPGGFDLRSWAASRGIHREAFVGSGRWVPAGHQRQWMDVFAEAREQVTRWLEESGLPDAEQDIARALLLGDRSGLEQQQRDAFARSGTMHVLAVSGLHVGLVFAVFAALLGWWGKR
;
A
#
# COMPACT_ATOMS: atom_id res chain seq x y z
N ASP A 1 5.99 -0.64 0.23
CA ASP A 1 4.76 -1.46 0.36
C ASP A 1 3.62 -0.88 1.18
N GLN A 2 3.86 0.02 2.15
CA GLN A 2 2.79 0.71 2.87
C GLN A 2 3.19 2.18 3.03
N VAL A 3 2.36 3.10 2.54
CA VAL A 3 2.56 4.54 2.70
C VAL A 3 1.39 5.08 3.51
N GLN A 4 1.68 5.69 4.66
CA GLN A 4 0.70 6.27 5.57
C GLN A 4 0.99 7.75 5.78
N ARG A 5 -0.05 8.58 5.80
CA ARG A 5 0.06 10.00 6.13
C ARG A 5 -0.41 10.23 7.57
N SER A 6 0.45 10.82 8.39
CA SER A 6 0.13 11.26 9.75
C SER A 6 -0.80 12.48 9.72
N ARG A 7 -1.59 12.67 10.80
CA ARG A 7 -2.38 13.91 11.02
C ARG A 7 -1.52 15.17 11.01
N SER A 8 -0.25 15.05 11.40
CA SER A 8 0.76 16.11 11.35
C SER A 8 1.37 16.35 9.95
N GLY A 9 0.87 15.67 8.92
CA GLY A 9 1.30 15.86 7.53
C GLY A 9 2.54 15.05 7.12
N HIS A 10 3.22 14.39 8.06
CA HIS A 10 4.36 13.52 7.77
C HIS A 10 3.92 12.26 7.02
N TRP A 11 4.74 11.85 6.06
CA TRP A 11 4.61 10.56 5.40
C TRP A 11 5.46 9.52 6.11
N ARG A 12 4.88 8.37 6.41
CA ARG A 12 5.60 7.21 6.93
C ARG A 12 5.48 6.08 5.93
N ALA A 13 6.60 5.50 5.56
CA ALA A 13 6.63 4.37 4.64
C ALA A 13 7.69 3.36 5.06
N ASP A 14 7.39 2.09 4.84
CA ASP A 14 8.41 1.04 4.84
C ASP A 14 9.02 1.04 3.42
N ALA A 15 10.32 1.35 3.34
CA ALA A 15 11.05 1.60 2.10
C ALA A 15 12.24 0.64 1.96
N GLU A 16 12.54 0.26 0.73
CA GLU A 16 13.71 -0.52 0.39
C GLU A 16 14.81 0.40 -0.17
N VAL A 17 16.03 0.24 0.32
CA VAL A 17 17.20 0.99 -0.16
C VAL A 17 17.73 0.32 -1.42
N LEU A 18 17.30 0.82 -2.57
CA LEU A 18 17.79 0.37 -3.87
C LEU A 18 19.28 0.66 -4.04
N ALA A 19 19.73 1.84 -3.61
CA ALA A 19 21.14 2.22 -3.61
C ALA A 19 21.41 3.30 -2.56
N HIS A 20 22.59 3.24 -1.95
CA HIS A 20 23.13 4.34 -1.15
C HIS A 20 24.43 4.86 -1.78
N ARG A 21 24.64 6.17 -1.72
CA ARG A 21 25.85 6.82 -2.22
C ARG A 21 26.65 7.35 -1.03
N ASP A 22 27.73 6.65 -0.69
CA ASP A 22 28.74 7.14 0.24
C ASP A 22 29.97 7.58 -0.56
N GLY A 23 30.11 8.89 -0.79
CA GLY A 23 31.14 9.44 -1.68
C GLY A 23 30.91 9.14 -3.18
N ASN A 24 31.85 8.43 -3.81
CA ASN A 24 31.87 8.23 -5.27
C ASN A 24 31.35 6.85 -5.73
N ALA A 25 30.99 5.96 -4.81
CA ALA A 25 30.42 4.66 -5.12
C ALA A 25 28.93 4.62 -4.76
N ALA A 26 28.11 4.12 -5.67
CA ALA A 26 26.74 3.72 -5.39
C ALA A 26 26.75 2.22 -5.05
N LEU A 27 26.34 1.87 -3.84
CA LEU A 27 26.26 0.49 -3.38
C LEU A 27 24.79 0.10 -3.30
N ALA A 28 24.42 -0.99 -4.00
CA ALA A 28 23.09 -1.59 -3.88
C ALA A 28 23.04 -2.43 -2.60
N THR A 29 22.07 -2.14 -1.73
CA THR A 29 22.00 -2.76 -0.39
C THR A 29 20.75 -3.61 -0.19
N GLY A 30 19.65 -3.33 -0.89
CA GLY A 30 18.38 -4.06 -0.70
C GLY A 30 17.88 -4.04 0.75
N GLU A 31 18.40 -3.13 1.57
CA GLU A 31 18.09 -3.04 2.99
C GLU A 31 16.71 -2.41 3.18
N HIS A 32 15.90 -2.96 4.07
CA HIS A 32 14.62 -2.36 4.44
C HIS A 32 14.82 -1.35 5.58
N LEU A 33 14.30 -0.14 5.38
CA LEU A 33 14.29 0.90 6.40
C LEU A 33 12.89 1.47 6.59
N ARG A 34 12.65 1.99 7.79
CA ARG A 34 11.47 2.77 8.08
C ARG A 34 11.74 4.23 7.77
N LEU A 35 11.07 4.77 6.77
CA LEU A 35 11.23 6.14 6.31
C LEU A 35 10.13 7.03 6.86
N THR A 36 10.50 8.16 7.47
CA THR A 36 9.59 9.25 7.81
C THR A 36 10.00 10.51 7.08
N LEU A 37 9.16 10.96 6.15
CA LEU A 37 9.37 12.18 5.38
C LEU A 37 8.51 13.30 6.00
N ALA A 38 9.14 14.42 6.32
CA ALA A 38 8.42 15.64 6.66
C ALA A 38 7.65 16.17 5.44
N PRO A 39 6.47 16.77 5.65
CA PRO A 39 5.72 17.38 4.56
C PRO A 39 6.59 18.45 3.88
N ASP A 40 6.77 18.31 2.57
CA ASP A 40 7.36 19.37 1.76
C ASP A 40 6.25 20.29 1.22
N SER A 41 6.65 21.51 0.87
CA SER A 41 5.85 22.48 0.13
C SER A 41 5.26 21.91 -1.17
N SER A 42 5.94 20.94 -1.81
CA SER A 42 5.34 20.10 -2.83
C SER A 42 4.42 19.09 -2.15
N GLN A 43 3.11 19.32 -2.23
CA GLN A 43 2.04 18.41 -1.77
C GLN A 43 1.98 17.09 -2.56
N ALA A 44 3.11 16.56 -3.03
CA ALA A 44 3.18 15.33 -3.79
C ALA A 44 2.61 14.19 -2.95
N TRP A 45 1.52 13.60 -3.43
CA TRP A 45 0.96 12.38 -2.85
C TRP A 45 1.88 11.22 -3.20
N LEU A 46 2.60 10.73 -2.20
CA LEU A 46 3.41 9.52 -2.34
C LEU A 46 2.50 8.29 -2.40
N ARG A 47 2.75 7.45 -3.38
CA ARG A 47 2.07 6.17 -3.58
C ARG A 47 3.06 5.02 -3.37
N PRO A 48 2.58 3.83 -2.96
CA PRO A 48 3.40 2.62 -3.04
C PRO A 48 4.00 2.48 -4.44
N GLY A 49 5.27 2.08 -4.54
CA GLY A 49 6.00 2.02 -5.81
C GLY A 49 6.76 3.30 -6.18
N ASP A 50 6.47 4.45 -5.56
CA ASP A 50 7.23 5.68 -5.81
C ASP A 50 8.69 5.57 -5.36
N LEU A 51 9.59 6.02 -6.23
CA LEU A 51 11.01 6.11 -5.97
C LEU A 51 11.33 7.53 -5.49
N VAL A 52 12.12 7.64 -4.43
CA VAL A 52 12.56 8.92 -3.87
C VAL A 52 14.06 8.91 -3.60
N TRP A 53 14.73 9.99 -3.97
CA TRP A 53 16.08 10.28 -3.50
C TRP A 53 15.98 10.97 -2.15
N ILE A 54 16.67 10.45 -1.15
CA ILE A 54 16.71 11.02 0.19
C ILE A 54 18.15 11.33 0.59
N ARG A 55 18.35 12.45 1.29
CA ARG A 55 19.63 12.79 1.91
C ARG A 55 19.49 12.74 3.43
N CYS A 56 19.78 11.58 3.99
CA CYS A 56 19.77 11.33 5.43
C CYS A 56 20.84 10.31 5.82
N ARG A 57 21.12 10.25 7.12
CA ARG A 57 21.89 9.16 7.72
C ARG A 57 20.89 8.25 8.44
N PRO A 58 20.71 7.00 8.02
CA PRO A 58 19.83 6.07 8.71
C PRO A 58 20.36 5.79 10.11
N GLU A 59 19.50 5.86 11.11
CA GLU A 59 19.80 5.55 12.50
C GLU A 59 19.29 4.15 12.85
N PRO A 60 19.99 3.41 13.72
CA PRO A 60 19.50 2.11 14.18
C PRO A 60 18.23 2.29 15.04
N MET A 61 17.26 1.38 14.89
CA MET A 61 16.03 1.41 15.69
C MET A 61 16.28 0.93 17.13
N ASP A 62 16.81 1.83 17.94
CA ASP A 62 17.27 1.55 19.31
C ASP A 62 16.28 2.01 20.37
N ARG A 63 15.09 2.48 19.94
CA ARG A 63 14.09 3.04 20.84
C ARG A 63 13.59 1.98 21.81
N VAL A 64 13.82 2.23 23.10
CA VAL A 64 13.32 1.39 24.19
C VAL A 64 11.78 1.39 24.14
N PRO A 65 11.13 0.21 24.19
CA PRO A 65 9.68 0.13 24.25
C PRO A 65 9.13 0.92 25.45
N ASP A 66 8.04 1.65 25.23
CA ASP A 66 7.32 2.30 26.34
C ASP A 66 6.77 1.20 27.27
N PRO A 67 6.84 1.31 28.60
CA PRO A 67 6.33 0.28 29.50
C PRO A 67 4.83 0.00 29.26
N GLY A 68 4.49 -1.22 28.83
CA GLY A 68 3.12 -1.60 28.44
C GLY A 68 2.70 -1.14 27.04
N GLY A 69 3.60 -0.49 26.29
CA GLY A 69 3.42 -0.08 24.91
C GLY A 69 3.77 -1.16 23.90
N PHE A 70 3.47 -0.89 22.64
CA PHE A 70 3.80 -1.76 21.53
C PHE A 70 5.32 -1.83 21.30
N ASP A 71 5.88 -3.03 21.25
CA ASP A 71 7.30 -3.24 20.92
C ASP A 71 7.52 -3.09 19.41
N LEU A 72 7.72 -1.83 19.00
CA LEU A 72 7.97 -1.45 17.62
C LEU A 72 9.25 -2.10 17.07
N ARG A 73 10.27 -2.27 17.92
CA ARG A 73 11.57 -2.83 17.53
C ARG A 73 11.41 -4.29 17.14
N SER A 74 10.79 -5.10 18.00
CA SER A 74 10.58 -6.52 17.73
C SER A 74 9.64 -6.76 16.55
N TRP A 75 8.59 -5.93 16.42
CA TRP A 75 7.70 -6.00 15.26
C TRP A 75 8.43 -5.63 13.95
N ALA A 76 9.26 -4.59 13.96
CA ALA A 76 9.94 -4.15 12.74
C ALA A 76 11.08 -5.11 12.35
N ALA A 77 11.79 -5.66 13.34
CA ALA A 77 12.78 -6.73 13.14
C ALA A 77 12.15 -7.97 12.50
N SER A 78 10.90 -8.32 12.84
CA SER A 78 10.19 -9.45 12.20
C SER A 78 9.93 -9.23 10.69
N ARG A 79 10.06 -7.99 10.21
CA ARG A 79 9.94 -7.59 8.80
C ARG A 79 11.29 -7.26 8.15
N GLY A 80 12.42 -7.56 8.81
CA GLY A 80 13.76 -7.23 8.31
C GLY A 80 14.12 -5.74 8.38
N ILE A 81 13.32 -4.93 9.08
CA ILE A 81 13.55 -3.50 9.22
C ILE A 81 14.36 -3.27 10.49
N HIS A 82 15.60 -2.80 10.35
CA HIS A 82 16.52 -2.56 11.46
C HIS A 82 16.93 -1.10 11.63
N ARG A 83 16.65 -0.28 10.62
CA ARG A 83 17.03 1.13 10.58
C ARG A 83 15.81 2.02 10.37
N GLU A 84 15.84 3.20 10.98
CA GLU A 84 14.89 4.28 10.73
C GLU A 84 15.59 5.51 10.17
N ALA A 85 14.89 6.26 9.32
CA ALA A 85 15.39 7.48 8.75
C ALA A 85 14.32 8.57 8.82
N PHE A 86 14.68 9.70 9.44
CA PHE A 86 13.87 10.91 9.40
C PHE A 86 14.47 11.90 8.40
N VAL A 87 13.64 12.35 7.45
CA VAL A 87 14.05 13.28 6.41
C VAL A 87 13.22 14.55 6.52
N GLY A 88 13.89 15.67 6.80
CA GLY A 88 13.27 17.00 6.81
C GLY A 88 12.81 17.45 5.42
N SER A 89 12.00 18.49 5.38
CA SER A 89 11.57 19.13 4.12
C SER A 89 12.80 19.63 3.32
N GLY A 90 12.74 19.55 1.99
CA GLY A 90 13.82 19.93 1.09
C GLY A 90 15.02 18.96 1.04
N ARG A 91 14.96 17.81 1.74
CA ARG A 91 16.01 16.77 1.73
C ARG A 91 15.60 15.49 1.01
N TRP A 92 14.49 15.52 0.29
CA TRP A 92 14.08 14.44 -0.58
C TRP A 92 13.56 14.96 -1.92
N VAL A 93 13.70 14.16 -2.97
CA VAL A 93 13.25 14.50 -4.33
C VAL A 93 12.60 13.27 -4.95
N PRO A 94 11.42 13.38 -5.58
CA PRO A 94 10.81 12.27 -6.32
C PRO A 94 11.71 11.86 -7.49
N ALA A 95 11.99 10.57 -7.61
CA ALA A 95 12.88 9.98 -8.60
C ALA A 95 12.15 9.20 -9.69
N GLY A 96 10.85 8.94 -9.51
CA GLY A 96 10.00 8.22 -10.45
C GLY A 96 9.06 7.26 -9.72
N HIS A 97 8.58 6.25 -10.45
CA HIS A 97 7.70 5.22 -9.93
C HIS A 97 8.10 3.87 -10.53
N GLN A 98 8.35 2.88 -9.68
CA GLN A 98 8.64 1.52 -10.07
C GLN A 98 7.33 0.74 -10.09
N ARG A 99 6.91 0.34 -11.29
CA ARG A 99 5.66 -0.40 -11.49
C ARG A 99 5.67 -1.71 -10.71
N GLN A 100 4.77 -1.81 -9.76
CA GLN A 100 4.49 -3.00 -8.97
C GLN A 100 3.28 -3.72 -9.57
N TRP A 101 3.14 -5.01 -9.24
CA TRP A 101 1.96 -5.80 -9.58
C TRP A 101 0.68 -5.22 -8.97
N MET A 102 0.79 -4.52 -7.85
CA MET A 102 -0.31 -3.78 -7.23
C MET A 102 -0.85 -2.67 -8.14
N ASP A 103 0.02 -2.04 -8.94
CA ASP A 103 -0.39 -1.00 -9.89
C ASP A 103 -1.18 -1.60 -11.04
N VAL A 104 -0.82 -2.81 -11.50
CA VAL A 104 -1.62 -3.56 -12.49
C VAL A 104 -3.01 -3.85 -11.95
N PHE A 105 -3.12 -4.25 -10.67
CA PHE A 105 -4.42 -4.48 -10.03
C PHE A 105 -5.22 -3.18 -9.87
N ALA A 106 -4.56 -2.09 -9.49
CA ALA A 106 -5.19 -0.77 -9.38
C ALA A 106 -5.70 -0.27 -10.74
N GLU A 107 -4.89 -0.38 -11.79
CA GLU A 107 -5.26 -0.05 -13.17
C GLU A 107 -6.44 -0.91 -13.66
N ALA A 108 -6.40 -2.23 -13.43
CA ALA A 108 -7.48 -3.13 -13.81
C ALA A 108 -8.79 -2.79 -13.08
N ARG A 109 -8.71 -2.49 -11.78
CA ARG A 109 -9.84 -2.02 -10.99
C ARG A 109 -10.40 -0.73 -11.56
N GLU A 110 -9.56 0.25 -11.84
CA GLU A 110 -9.97 1.54 -12.38
C GLU A 110 -10.63 1.39 -13.76
N GLN A 111 -10.11 0.50 -14.60
CA GLN A 111 -10.68 0.20 -15.91
C GLN A 111 -12.08 -0.43 -15.82
N VAL A 112 -12.29 -1.39 -14.91
CA VAL A 112 -13.61 -1.97 -14.66
C VAL A 112 -14.56 -0.93 -14.08
N THR A 113 -14.10 -0.10 -13.14
CA THR A 113 -14.90 1.00 -12.59
C THR A 113 -15.37 1.95 -13.67
N ARG A 114 -14.46 2.37 -14.57
CA ARG A 114 -14.78 3.26 -15.68
C ARG A 114 -15.75 2.62 -16.68
N TRP A 115 -15.54 1.35 -17.00
CA TRP A 115 -16.46 0.60 -17.85
C TRP A 115 -17.88 0.52 -17.25
N LEU A 116 -18.00 0.38 -15.92
CA LEU A 116 -19.30 0.41 -15.24
C LEU A 116 -19.93 1.80 -15.27
N GLU A 117 -19.15 2.87 -15.11
CA GLU A 117 -19.65 4.25 -15.20
C GLU A 117 -20.14 4.58 -16.62
N GLU A 118 -19.45 4.07 -17.64
CA GLU A 118 -19.79 4.26 -19.05
C GLU A 118 -20.92 3.32 -19.53
N SER A 119 -21.29 2.30 -18.74
CA SER A 119 -22.28 1.29 -19.13
C SER A 119 -23.72 1.83 -19.22
N GLY A 120 -23.99 3.00 -18.65
CA GLY A 120 -25.33 3.58 -18.57
C GLY A 120 -26.27 2.88 -17.58
N LEU A 121 -25.74 1.99 -16.73
CA LEU A 121 -26.49 1.39 -15.63
C LEU A 121 -26.86 2.46 -14.58
N PRO A 122 -27.99 2.32 -13.87
CA PRO A 122 -28.26 3.19 -12.73
C PRO A 122 -27.26 2.93 -11.58
N ASP A 123 -27.06 3.93 -10.72
CA ASP A 123 -26.03 3.92 -9.67
C ASP A 123 -26.13 2.68 -8.76
N ALA A 124 -27.35 2.26 -8.44
CA ALA A 124 -27.60 1.10 -7.61
C ALA A 124 -27.04 -0.20 -8.22
N GLU A 125 -27.26 -0.42 -9.51
CA GLU A 125 -26.76 -1.57 -10.27
C GLU A 125 -25.25 -1.48 -10.48
N GLN A 126 -24.70 -0.27 -10.66
CA GLN A 126 -23.25 -0.07 -10.72
C GLN A 126 -22.57 -0.47 -9.40
N ASP A 127 -23.13 -0.10 -8.26
CA ASP A 127 -22.58 -0.45 -6.94
C ASP A 127 -22.67 -1.95 -6.66
N ILE A 128 -23.75 -2.60 -7.10
CA ILE A 128 -23.87 -4.06 -7.05
C ILE A 128 -22.82 -4.72 -7.95
N ALA A 129 -22.64 -4.23 -9.17
CA ALA A 129 -21.64 -4.75 -10.10
C ALA A 129 -20.21 -4.56 -9.58
N ARG A 130 -19.89 -3.40 -8.96
CA ARG A 130 -18.61 -3.15 -8.29
C ARG A 130 -18.39 -4.13 -7.13
N ALA A 131 -19.40 -4.39 -6.32
CA ALA A 131 -19.31 -5.35 -5.23
C ALA A 131 -19.10 -6.79 -5.73
N LEU A 132 -19.69 -7.16 -6.86
CA LEU A 132 -19.55 -8.49 -7.45
C LEU A 132 -18.25 -8.68 -8.24
N LEU A 133 -17.78 -7.68 -8.98
CA LEU A 133 -16.60 -7.80 -9.84
C LEU A 133 -15.30 -7.45 -9.12
N LEU A 134 -15.35 -6.41 -8.27
CA LEU A 134 -14.18 -5.84 -7.61
C LEU A 134 -14.14 -6.17 -6.11
N GLY A 135 -15.19 -6.80 -5.58
CA GLY A 135 -15.35 -7.02 -4.14
C GLY A 135 -15.59 -5.73 -3.35
N ASP A 136 -15.83 -4.61 -4.04
CA ASP A 136 -15.95 -3.29 -3.42
C ASP A 136 -17.39 -3.03 -2.95
N ARG A 137 -17.60 -3.10 -1.64
CA ARG A 137 -18.92 -2.94 -1.02
C ARG A 137 -19.16 -1.52 -0.50
N SER A 138 -18.22 -0.58 -0.71
CA SER A 138 -18.35 0.76 -0.12
C SER A 138 -19.53 1.55 -0.67
N GLY A 139 -19.97 1.27 -1.91
CA GLY A 139 -21.13 1.89 -2.54
C GLY A 139 -22.48 1.28 -2.18
N LEU A 140 -22.51 0.06 -1.61
CA LEU A 140 -23.79 -0.62 -1.35
C LEU A 140 -24.60 0.05 -0.24
N GLU A 141 -25.78 0.56 -0.60
CA GLU A 141 -26.75 1.11 0.34
C GLU A 141 -27.33 0.03 1.27
N GLN A 142 -27.81 0.46 2.43
CA GLN A 142 -28.37 -0.46 3.44
C GLN A 142 -29.55 -1.28 2.88
N GLN A 143 -30.41 -0.66 2.07
CA GLN A 143 -31.55 -1.34 1.46
C GLN A 143 -31.13 -2.47 0.51
N GLN A 144 -30.04 -2.29 -0.23
CA GLN A 144 -29.48 -3.31 -1.13
C GLN A 144 -28.91 -4.48 -0.31
N ARG A 145 -28.12 -4.17 0.73
CA ARG A 145 -27.57 -5.19 1.64
C ARG A 145 -28.67 -6.03 2.27
N ASP A 146 -29.75 -5.39 2.71
CA ASP A 146 -30.91 -6.06 3.30
C ASP A 146 -31.67 -6.90 2.26
N ALA A 147 -31.74 -6.47 1.00
CA ALA A 147 -32.32 -7.27 -0.08
C ALA A 147 -31.51 -8.53 -0.37
N PHE A 148 -30.17 -8.45 -0.37
CA PHE A 148 -29.29 -9.62 -0.49
C PHE A 148 -29.34 -10.53 0.75
N ALA A 149 -29.55 -9.95 1.94
CA ALA A 149 -29.77 -10.71 3.17
C ALA A 149 -31.10 -11.49 3.11
N ARG A 150 -32.20 -10.81 2.75
CA ARG A 150 -33.55 -11.42 2.66
C ARG A 150 -33.65 -12.48 1.56
N SER A 151 -32.95 -12.30 0.45
CA SER A 151 -32.91 -13.28 -0.64
C SER A 151 -31.95 -14.44 -0.37
N GLY A 152 -31.24 -14.45 0.76
CA GLY A 152 -30.24 -15.47 1.09
C GLY A 152 -28.99 -15.44 0.20
N THR A 153 -28.86 -14.45 -0.70
CA THR A 153 -27.80 -14.38 -1.72
C THR A 153 -26.56 -13.60 -1.23
N MET A 154 -26.54 -13.20 0.05
CA MET A 154 -25.38 -12.55 0.67
C MET A 154 -24.08 -13.36 0.55
N HIS A 155 -24.16 -14.69 0.49
CA HIS A 155 -23.00 -15.56 0.30
C HIS A 155 -22.34 -15.35 -1.08
N VAL A 156 -23.09 -15.03 -2.13
CA VAL A 156 -22.54 -14.75 -3.47
C VAL A 156 -21.71 -13.46 -3.47
N LEU A 157 -22.21 -12.43 -2.78
CA LEU A 157 -21.47 -11.19 -2.50
C LEU A 157 -20.19 -11.42 -1.68
N ALA A 158 -20.17 -12.43 -0.82
CA ALA A 158 -19.00 -12.80 -0.02
C ALA A 158 -17.96 -13.58 -0.83
N VAL A 159 -18.42 -14.54 -1.64
CA VAL A 159 -17.58 -15.41 -2.48
C VAL A 159 -16.88 -14.64 -3.59
N SER A 160 -17.50 -13.57 -4.12
CA SER A 160 -16.85 -12.74 -5.16
C SER A 160 -15.58 -12.05 -4.66
N GLY A 161 -15.61 -11.49 -3.44
CA GLY A 161 -14.42 -10.89 -2.82
C GLY A 161 -13.35 -11.91 -2.44
N LEU A 162 -13.76 -13.14 -2.10
CA LEU A 162 -12.83 -14.23 -1.82
C LEU A 162 -12.05 -14.65 -3.06
N HIS A 163 -12.66 -14.66 -4.25
CA HIS A 163 -11.95 -15.00 -5.49
C HIS A 163 -10.80 -14.03 -5.76
N VAL A 164 -11.04 -12.72 -5.58
CA VAL A 164 -10.00 -11.69 -5.71
C VAL A 164 -8.91 -11.89 -4.65
N GLY A 165 -9.30 -12.18 -3.40
CA GLY A 165 -8.37 -12.49 -2.32
C GLY A 165 -7.53 -13.76 -2.57
N LEU A 166 -8.11 -14.79 -3.18
CA LEU A 166 -7.41 -16.03 -3.53
C LEU A 166 -6.42 -15.80 -4.66
N VAL A 167 -6.82 -15.06 -5.70
CA VAL A 167 -5.91 -14.68 -6.79
C VAL A 167 -4.74 -13.88 -6.24
N PHE A 168 -5.00 -12.89 -5.38
CA PHE A 168 -3.95 -12.15 -4.67
C PHE A 168 -3.03 -13.08 -3.87
N ALA A 169 -3.59 -14.03 -3.09
CA ALA A 169 -2.81 -14.96 -2.29
C ALA A 169 -1.94 -15.89 -3.16
N VAL A 170 -2.45 -16.36 -4.30
CA VAL A 170 -1.69 -17.18 -5.25
C VAL A 170 -0.54 -16.38 -5.86
N PHE A 171 -0.79 -15.16 -6.33
CA PHE A 171 0.28 -14.31 -6.88
C PHE A 171 1.31 -13.92 -5.81
N ALA A 172 0.87 -13.55 -4.61
CA ALA A 172 1.76 -13.23 -3.50
C ALA A 172 2.60 -14.44 -3.09
N ALA A 173 2.03 -15.66 -3.10
CA ALA A 173 2.78 -16.88 -2.85
C ALA A 173 3.80 -17.14 -3.96
N LEU A 174 3.41 -17.05 -5.24
CA LEU A 174 4.31 -17.29 -6.38
C LEU A 174 5.46 -16.28 -6.44
N LEU A 175 5.18 -14.99 -6.24
CA LEU A 175 6.18 -13.91 -6.29
C LEU A 175 7.02 -13.84 -5.00
N GLY A 176 6.40 -14.04 -3.84
CA GLY A 176 7.10 -14.07 -2.55
C GLY A 176 8.04 -15.26 -2.38
N TRP A 177 7.80 -16.36 -3.11
CA TRP A 177 8.73 -17.50 -3.19
C TRP A 177 9.91 -17.22 -4.12
N TRP A 178 9.72 -16.35 -5.12
CA TRP A 178 10.78 -16.01 -6.08
C TRP A 178 11.75 -14.96 -5.53
N GLY A 179 11.30 -14.03 -4.68
CA GLY A 179 12.15 -13.01 -4.03
C GLY A 179 13.00 -13.50 -2.85
N LYS A 180 12.95 -14.80 -2.50
CA LYS A 180 13.71 -15.40 -1.38
C LYS A 180 14.93 -16.24 -1.83
N ARG A 181 15.43 -16.07 -3.05
CA ARG A 181 16.65 -16.72 -3.54
C ARG A 181 17.76 -15.73 -3.80
#